data_AF-A0A524IY38-F1
#
_entry.id   AF-A0A524IY38-F1
#
_cell.length_a   1.000
_cell.length_b   1.000
_cell.length_c   1.000
_cell.angle_alpha   90.00
_cell.angle_beta   90.00
_cell.angle_gamma   90.00
#
_symmetry.space_group_name_H-M   'P 1'
#
loop_
_entity.id
_entity.type
_entity.pdbx_description
1 polymer ?
#
loop_
_entity_poly.entity_id
_entity_poly.type
_entity_poly.pdbx_seq_one_letter_code
_entity_poly.pdbx_strand_id
1 'polypeptide(L)'
;MLAFKMIWKAAVAFYDEMFPFLLMGFLTLIGCVLILPGPFVVAGLYGAAQKAVRGEGVKWANYWQGLKEFGLRTWLLLIIVVAVYGILYLNFWFYTTSGISPFSEQLGLWLVPLWIILALVWTGTSYYAQSFLMELQEPKIFAVFRSSLFLTILHPFVTLILVVISALVLVLSVAFPILLIL
;
A
#
# COMPACT_ATOMS: atom_id res chain seq x y z
N MET A 1 3.14 10.60 18.84
CA MET A 1 4.38 11.36 18.51
C MET A 1 5.41 10.57 17.66
N LEU A 2 5.26 9.25 17.46
CA LEU A 2 6.09 8.49 16.48
C LEU A 2 5.63 8.68 15.03
N ALA A 3 4.33 8.49 14.75
CA ALA A 3 3.75 8.61 13.40
C ALA A 3 4.07 9.97 12.75
N PHE A 4 3.85 11.06 13.49
CA PHE A 4 4.15 12.41 13.01
C PHE A 4 5.63 12.60 12.65
N LYS A 5 6.56 12.02 13.43
CA LYS A 5 7.99 12.04 13.12
C LYS A 5 8.31 11.28 11.84
N MET A 6 7.65 10.14 11.61
CA MET A 6 7.80 9.38 10.36
C MET A 6 7.30 10.17 9.15
N ILE A 7 6.11 10.76 9.27
CA ILE A 7 5.50 11.59 8.21
C ILE A 7 6.37 12.80 7.91
N TRP A 8 6.84 13.51 8.95
CA TRP A 8 7.71 14.66 8.78
C TRP A 8 9.01 14.29 8.05
N LYS A 9 9.66 13.19 8.45
CA LYS A 9 10.85 12.69 7.76
C LYS A 9 10.57 12.33 6.30
N ALA A 10 9.44 11.69 6.03
CA ALA A 10 9.04 11.35 4.67
C ALA A 10 8.77 12.61 3.83
N ALA A 11 8.11 13.62 4.39
CA ALA A 11 7.82 14.88 3.73
C ALA A 11 9.10 15.69 3.42
N VAL A 12 10.06 15.71 4.36
CA VAL A 12 11.37 16.36 4.13
C VAL A 12 12.14 15.62 3.03
N ALA A 13 12.25 14.29 3.11
CA ALA A 13 12.93 13.50 2.08
C ALA A 13 12.28 13.64 0.70
N PHE A 14 10.94 13.75 0.66
CA PHE A 14 10.19 14.01 -0.57
C PHE A 14 10.48 15.41 -1.12
N TYR A 15 10.49 16.43 -0.27
CA TYR A 15 10.77 17.81 -0.65
C TYR A 15 12.20 17.98 -1.20
N ASP A 16 13.19 17.36 -0.54
CA ASP A 16 14.59 17.41 -0.95
C ASP A 16 14.83 16.77 -2.34
N GLU A 17 14.04 15.75 -2.68
CA GLU A 17 14.17 14.96 -3.91
C GLU A 17 12.96 15.16 -4.85
N MET A 18 12.25 16.28 -4.72
CA MET A 18 10.96 16.51 -5.39
C MET A 18 11.06 16.44 -6.91
N PHE A 19 12.14 16.94 -7.50
CA PHE A 19 12.31 16.95 -8.96
C PHE A 19 12.52 15.54 -9.54
N PRO A 20 13.42 14.69 -9.01
CA PRO A 20 13.46 13.27 -9.36
C PRO A 20 12.13 12.54 -9.18
N PHE A 21 11.42 12.77 -8.07
CA PHE A 21 10.11 12.14 -7.83
C PHE A 21 9.06 12.57 -8.85
N LEU A 22 9.04 13.84 -9.27
CA LEU A 22 8.13 14.31 -10.31
C LEU A 22 8.28 13.51 -11.61
N LEU A 23 9.51 13.30 -12.07
CA LEU A 23 9.75 12.56 -13.31
C LEU A 23 9.41 11.07 -13.18
N MET A 24 9.75 10.46 -12.03
CA MET A 24 9.43 9.06 -11.76
C MET A 24 7.94 8.83 -11.53
N GLY A 25 7.26 9.78 -10.89
CA GLY A 25 5.82 9.80 -10.67
C GLY A 25 5.07 9.92 -11.99
N PHE A 26 5.55 10.72 -12.95
CA PHE A 26 4.98 10.77 -14.31
C PHE A 26 5.00 9.41 -15.01
N LEU A 27 6.15 8.73 -15.00
CA LEU A 27 6.25 7.37 -15.58
C LEU A 27 5.38 6.36 -14.83
N THR A 28 5.31 6.51 -13.51
CA THR A 28 4.48 5.64 -12.67
C THR A 28 3.01 5.83 -12.98
N LEU A 29 2.56 7.07 -13.19
CA LEU A 29 1.19 7.38 -13.60
C LEU A 29 0.86 6.77 -14.95
N ILE A 30 1.72 6.93 -15.96
CA ILE A 30 1.55 6.30 -17.28
C ILE A 30 1.44 4.77 -17.12
N GLY A 31 2.32 4.18 -16.32
CA GLY A 31 2.30 2.74 -16.11
C GLY A 31 1.03 2.26 -15.40
N CYS A 32 0.53 3.01 -14.41
CA CYS A 32 -0.72 2.72 -13.73
C CYS A 32 -1.93 2.85 -14.64
N VAL A 33 -1.97 3.84 -15.55
CA VAL A 33 -3.05 4.02 -16.54
C VAL A 33 -3.12 2.82 -17.50
N LEU A 34 -1.97 2.25 -17.87
CA LEU A 34 -1.90 1.06 -18.72
C LEU A 34 -2.25 -0.24 -17.98
N ILE A 35 -2.44 -0.17 -16.65
CA ILE A 35 -2.76 -1.27 -15.72
C ILE A 35 -1.66 -2.34 -15.64
N LEU A 36 -1.29 -2.95 -16.78
CA LEU A 36 -0.32 -4.03 -16.86
C LEU A 36 1.10 -3.65 -16.37
N PRO A 37 1.65 -2.48 -16.75
CA PRO A 37 2.94 -2.05 -16.21
C PRO A 37 2.82 -1.43 -14.81
N GLY A 38 1.61 -1.11 -14.34
CA GLY A 38 1.35 -0.41 -13.08
C GLY A 38 2.13 -0.97 -11.89
N PRO A 39 1.98 -2.27 -11.55
CA PRO A 39 2.70 -2.84 -10.42
C PRO A 39 4.23 -2.83 -10.58
N PHE A 40 4.74 -2.95 -11.81
CA PHE A 40 6.18 -2.85 -12.09
C PHE A 40 6.72 -1.44 -11.83
N VAL A 41 6.02 -0.41 -12.32
CA VAL A 41 6.44 0.98 -12.15
C VAL A 41 6.32 1.45 -10.70
N VAL A 42 5.31 0.95 -9.96
CA VAL A 42 5.20 1.17 -8.51
C VAL A 42 6.39 0.54 -7.77
N ALA A 43 6.86 -0.64 -8.19
CA ALA A 43 8.08 -1.22 -7.63
C ALA A 43 9.32 -0.35 -7.89
N GLY A 44 9.40 0.31 -9.05
CA GLY A 44 10.46 1.29 -9.30
C GLY A 44 10.38 2.50 -8.38
N LEU A 45 9.18 3.07 -8.21
CA LEU A 45 8.97 4.24 -7.37
C LEU A 45 9.33 3.97 -5.91
N TYR A 46 8.91 2.83 -5.37
CA TYR A 46 9.26 2.43 -4.00
C TYR A 46 10.77 2.20 -3.82
N GLY A 47 11.46 1.66 -4.84
CA GLY A 47 12.92 1.50 -4.81
C GLY A 47 13.66 2.84 -4.74
N ALA A 48 13.16 3.86 -5.44
CA ALA A 48 13.66 5.23 -5.33
C ALA A 48 13.31 5.86 -3.96
N ALA A 49 12.07 5.68 -3.49
CA ALA A 49 11.60 6.22 -2.22
C ALA A 49 12.37 5.70 -1.00
N GLN A 50 12.70 4.40 -1.00
CA GLN A 50 13.50 3.79 0.07
C GLN A 50 14.88 4.45 0.21
N LYS A 51 15.49 4.85 -0.91
CA LYS A 51 16.79 5.54 -0.94
C LYS A 51 16.67 6.97 -0.42
N ALA A 52 15.67 7.72 -0.86
CA ALA A 52 15.40 9.07 -0.36
C ALA A 52 15.26 9.11 1.17
N VAL A 53 14.47 8.19 1.75
CA VAL A 53 14.25 8.15 3.21
C VAL A 53 15.51 7.78 3.99
N ARG A 54 16.47 7.08 3.37
CA ARG A 54 17.79 6.78 3.96
C ARG A 54 18.78 7.93 3.82
N GLY A 55 18.40 9.03 3.17
CA GLY A 55 19.31 10.12 2.82
C GLY A 55 20.29 9.74 1.71
N GLU A 56 20.00 8.67 0.97
CA GLU A 56 20.74 8.32 -0.24
C GLU A 56 20.07 9.05 -1.41
N GLY A 57 20.84 9.86 -2.16
CA GLY A 57 20.29 10.66 -3.25
C GLY A 57 19.52 9.82 -4.30
N VAL A 58 18.42 10.36 -4.81
CA VAL A 58 17.55 9.64 -5.74
C VAL A 58 18.15 9.61 -7.14
N LYS A 59 18.44 8.41 -7.65
CA LYS A 59 18.97 8.19 -8.99
C LYS A 59 17.97 7.41 -9.84
N TRP A 60 17.93 7.70 -11.13
CA TRP A 60 17.19 6.94 -12.14
C TRP A 60 17.50 5.43 -12.13
N ALA A 61 18.74 5.07 -11.83
CA ALA A 61 19.15 3.68 -11.68
C ALA A 61 18.38 2.96 -10.56
N ASN A 62 18.07 3.64 -9.44
CA ASN A 62 17.35 3.05 -8.31
C ASN A 62 15.91 2.67 -8.71
N TYR A 63 15.26 3.51 -9.51
CA TYR A 63 13.93 3.25 -10.05
C TYR A 63 13.92 2.00 -10.94
N TRP A 64 14.86 1.95 -11.90
CA TRP A 64 14.94 0.83 -12.83
C TRP A 64 15.36 -0.48 -12.15
N GLN A 65 16.21 -0.39 -11.14
CA GLN A 65 16.58 -1.53 -10.31
C GLN A 65 15.37 -2.07 -9.54
N GLY A 66 14.63 -1.20 -8.84
CA GLY A 66 13.42 -1.60 -8.10
C GLY A 66 12.39 -2.28 -9.00
N LEU A 67 12.18 -1.74 -10.20
CA LEU A 67 11.30 -2.31 -11.22
C LEU A 67 11.73 -3.72 -11.64
N LYS A 68 13.01 -3.92 -11.96
CA LYS A 68 13.53 -5.21 -12.43
C LYS A 68 13.57 -6.27 -11.34
N GLU A 69 13.98 -5.87 -10.14
CA GLU A 69 14.22 -6.78 -9.02
C GLU A 69 12.91 -7.21 -8.35
N PHE A 70 11.97 -6.28 -8.18
CA PHE A 70 10.74 -6.51 -7.41
C PHE A 70 9.47 -6.52 -8.25
N GLY A 71 9.48 -6.09 -9.51
CA GLY A 71 8.25 -5.88 -10.29
C GLY A 71 7.34 -7.10 -10.39
N LEU A 72 7.88 -8.31 -10.65
CA LEU A 72 7.09 -9.54 -10.66
C LEU A 72 6.51 -9.88 -9.28
N ARG A 73 7.28 -9.62 -8.22
CA ARG A 73 6.84 -9.87 -6.85
C ARG A 73 5.77 -8.85 -6.42
N THR A 74 5.88 -7.60 -6.83
CA THR A 74 4.85 -6.57 -6.63
C THR A 74 3.57 -6.90 -7.39
N TRP A 75 3.67 -7.51 -8.57
CA TRP A 75 2.51 -8.05 -9.28
C TRP A 75 1.80 -9.15 -8.50
N LEU A 76 2.56 -10.13 -8.02
CA LEU A 76 2.00 -11.21 -7.22
C LEU A 76 1.40 -10.66 -5.91
N LEU A 77 2.06 -9.66 -5.30
CA LEU A 77 1.55 -8.95 -4.13
C LEU A 77 0.20 -8.28 -4.44
N LEU A 78 0.08 -7.57 -5.56
CA LEU A 78 -1.18 -6.96 -5.99
C LEU A 78 -2.28 -8.02 -6.14
N ILE A 79 -2.00 -9.14 -6.80
CA ILE A 79 -2.98 -10.23 -7.00
C ILE A 79 -3.48 -10.75 -5.65
N ILE A 80 -2.59 -10.98 -4.69
CA ILE A 80 -2.97 -11.45 -3.35
C ILE A 80 -3.81 -10.38 -2.62
N VAL A 81 -3.38 -9.13 -2.66
CA VAL A 81 -4.11 -8.00 -2.04
C VAL A 81 -5.53 -7.90 -2.58
N VAL A 82 -5.68 -7.88 -3.90
CA VAL A 82 -6.98 -7.82 -4.58
C VAL A 82 -7.82 -9.06 -4.29
N ALA A 83 -7.23 -10.25 -4.31
CA ALA A 83 -7.96 -11.50 -4.02
C ALA A 83 -8.53 -11.51 -2.60
N VAL A 84 -7.74 -11.13 -1.59
CA VAL A 84 -8.22 -11.08 -0.21
C VAL A 84 -9.28 -10.00 -0.01
N TYR A 85 -9.11 -8.81 -0.62
CA TYR A 85 -10.17 -7.80 -0.60
C TYR A 85 -11.45 -8.30 -1.29
N GLY A 86 -11.33 -9.05 -2.39
CA GLY A 86 -12.47 -9.69 -3.05
C GLY A 86 -13.19 -10.67 -2.12
N ILE A 87 -12.45 -11.52 -1.40
CA ILE A 87 -13.02 -12.46 -0.42
C ILE A 87 -13.73 -11.69 0.70
N LEU A 88 -13.11 -10.65 1.26
CA LEU A 88 -13.69 -9.84 2.32
C LEU A 88 -14.97 -9.12 1.85
N TYR A 89 -14.95 -8.54 0.66
CA TYR A 89 -16.11 -7.90 0.04
C TYR A 89 -17.25 -8.88 -0.20
N LEU A 90 -16.97 -10.06 -0.77
CA LEU A 90 -17.98 -11.08 -1.01
C LEU A 90 -18.61 -11.59 0.29
N ASN A 91 -17.81 -11.76 1.35
CA ASN A 91 -18.33 -12.12 2.67
C ASN A 91 -19.21 -11.00 3.24
N PHE A 92 -18.73 -9.76 3.20
CA PHE A 92 -19.50 -8.61 3.67
C PHE A 92 -20.85 -8.50 2.93
N TRP A 93 -20.83 -8.62 1.60
CA TRP A 93 -22.02 -8.60 0.75
C TRP A 93 -22.96 -9.77 1.05
N PHE A 94 -22.42 -10.99 1.22
CA PHE A 94 -23.19 -12.18 1.54
C PHE A 94 -23.95 -12.03 2.87
N TYR A 95 -23.30 -11.49 3.92
CA TYR A 95 -23.93 -11.33 5.24
C TYR A 95 -24.85 -10.10 5.35
N THR A 96 -24.76 -9.13 4.44
CA THR A 96 -25.58 -7.92 4.45
C THR A 96 -26.76 -7.96 3.48
N THR A 97 -26.74 -8.87 2.49
CA THR A 97 -27.81 -8.97 1.49
C THR A 97 -28.92 -9.92 1.96
N SER A 98 -30.13 -9.37 2.14
CA SER A 98 -31.31 -10.14 2.52
C SER A 98 -31.69 -11.16 1.43
N GLY A 99 -32.02 -12.39 1.85
CA GLY A 99 -32.44 -13.47 0.96
C GLY A 99 -31.30 -14.31 0.33
N ILE A 100 -30.03 -13.94 0.51
CA ILE A 100 -28.88 -14.74 0.05
C ILE A 100 -28.30 -15.58 1.19
N SER A 101 -28.11 -14.97 2.36
CA SER A 101 -27.61 -15.67 3.54
C SER A 101 -28.72 -16.55 4.15
N PRO A 102 -28.46 -17.84 4.40
CA PRO A 102 -29.38 -18.72 5.12
C PRO A 102 -29.34 -18.50 6.65
N PHE A 103 -28.47 -17.61 7.14
CA PHE A 103 -28.34 -17.32 8.56
C PHE A 103 -29.37 -16.28 9.03
N SER A 104 -29.68 -16.28 10.32
CA SER A 104 -30.57 -15.27 10.91
C SER A 104 -29.96 -13.87 10.80
N GLU A 105 -30.81 -12.86 10.63
CA GLU A 105 -30.39 -11.45 10.53
C GLU A 105 -29.57 -11.01 11.75
N GLN A 106 -29.93 -11.54 12.93
CA GLN A 106 -29.22 -11.27 14.18
C GLN A 106 -27.77 -11.78 14.16
N LEU A 107 -27.52 -12.94 13.53
CA LEU A 107 -26.16 -13.48 13.36
C LEU A 107 -25.35 -12.65 12.35
N GLY A 108 -26.00 -12.17 11.28
CA GLY A 108 -25.39 -11.24 10.31
C GLY A 108 -24.88 -9.96 10.98
N LEU A 109 -25.66 -9.37 11.89
CA LEU A 109 -25.26 -8.16 12.63
C LEU A 109 -23.98 -8.35 13.46
N TRP A 110 -23.75 -9.54 14.02
CA TRP A 110 -22.52 -9.83 14.78
C TRP A 110 -21.31 -10.14 13.89
N LEU A 111 -21.54 -10.69 12.69
CA LEU A 111 -20.45 -11.01 11.76
C LEU A 111 -19.95 -9.78 11.00
N VAL A 112 -20.79 -8.76 10.77
CA VAL A 112 -20.37 -7.54 10.06
C VAL A 112 -19.17 -6.84 10.72
N PRO A 113 -19.17 -6.56 12.05
CA PRO A 113 -18.00 -6.00 12.72
C PRO A 113 -16.72 -6.84 12.59
N LEU A 114 -16.86 -8.17 12.61
CA LEU A 114 -15.72 -9.08 12.43
C LEU A 114 -15.07 -8.88 11.06
N TRP A 115 -15.87 -8.83 9.98
CA TRP A 115 -15.36 -8.59 8.63
C TRP A 115 -14.73 -7.21 8.47
N ILE A 116 -15.29 -6.19 9.13
CA ILE A 116 -14.71 -4.84 9.16
C ILE A 116 -13.33 -4.86 9.84
N ILE A 117 -13.22 -5.53 10.99
CA ILE A 117 -11.93 -5.66 11.71
C ILE A 117 -10.91 -6.40 10.84
N LEU A 118 -11.30 -7.50 10.21
CA LEU A 118 -10.43 -8.25 9.29
C LEU A 118 -9.99 -7.39 8.10
N ALA A 119 -10.88 -6.57 7.53
CA ALA A 119 -10.55 -5.64 6.45
C ALA A 119 -9.59 -4.54 6.91
N LEU A 120 -9.74 -4.02 8.13
CA LEU A 120 -8.81 -3.02 8.70
C LEU A 120 -7.43 -3.63 8.92
N VAL A 121 -7.36 -4.84 9.49
CA VAL A 121 -6.10 -5.57 9.68
C VAL A 121 -5.43 -5.87 8.33
N TRP A 122 -6.20 -6.31 7.34
CA TRP A 122 -5.70 -6.56 5.99
C TRP A 122 -5.21 -5.28 5.31
N THR A 123 -5.90 -4.16 5.50
CA THR A 123 -5.48 -2.85 4.97
C THR A 123 -4.14 -2.42 5.56
N GLY A 124 -3.99 -2.51 6.89
CA GLY A 124 -2.69 -2.22 7.53
C GLY A 124 -1.58 -3.16 7.05
N THR A 125 -1.90 -4.44 6.88
CA THR A 125 -0.93 -5.44 6.39
C THR A 125 -0.51 -5.13 4.96
N SER A 126 -1.45 -4.82 4.08
CA SER A 126 -1.20 -4.49 2.68
C SER A 126 -0.41 -3.18 2.55
N TYR A 127 -0.66 -2.22 3.44
CA TYR A 127 0.04 -0.93 3.46
C TYR A 127 1.57 -1.08 3.63
N TYR A 128 2.02 -2.02 4.48
CA TYR A 128 3.45 -2.26 4.71
C TYR A 128 4.07 -3.28 3.75
N ALA A 129 3.26 -4.09 3.07
CA ALA A 129 3.73 -5.23 2.30
C ALA A 129 4.77 -4.84 1.23
N GLN A 130 4.52 -3.76 0.48
CA GLN A 130 5.45 -3.29 -0.53
C GLN A 130 6.78 -2.78 0.07
N SER A 131 6.75 -2.11 1.21
CA SER A 131 7.97 -1.66 1.91
C SER A 131 8.79 -2.85 2.40
N PHE A 132 8.16 -3.86 2.99
CA PHE A 132 8.85 -5.08 3.43
C PHE A 132 9.39 -5.91 2.26
N LEU A 133 8.74 -5.88 1.11
CA LEU A 133 9.23 -6.55 -0.09
C LEU A 133 10.63 -6.05 -0.49
N MET A 134 10.93 -4.77 -0.25
CA MET A 134 12.20 -4.14 -0.62
C MET A 134 13.24 -4.10 0.51
N GLU A 135 12.81 -4.27 1.75
CA GLU A 135 13.70 -4.21 2.92
C GLU A 135 14.26 -5.60 3.28
N LEU A 136 13.54 -6.68 2.96
CA LEU A 136 13.96 -8.04 3.27
C LEU A 136 15.01 -8.56 2.28
N GLN A 137 16.11 -9.10 2.79
CA GLN A 137 17.19 -9.70 1.99
C GLN A 137 16.69 -10.89 1.14
N GLU A 138 15.84 -11.75 1.73
CA GLU A 138 15.16 -12.84 1.03
C GLU A 138 13.63 -12.62 1.09
N PRO A 139 13.07 -11.84 0.16
CA PRO A 139 11.67 -11.42 0.23
C PRO A 139 10.74 -12.55 -0.27
N LYS A 140 10.53 -13.56 0.59
CA LYS A 140 9.46 -14.54 0.40
C LYS A 140 8.13 -13.85 0.69
N ILE A 141 7.14 -14.02 -0.19
CA ILE A 141 5.83 -13.37 -0.10
C ILE A 141 5.16 -13.62 1.26
N PHE A 142 5.23 -14.85 1.75
CA PHE A 142 4.71 -15.18 3.08
C PHE A 142 5.43 -14.43 4.20
N ALA A 143 6.75 -14.26 4.12
CA ALA A 143 7.52 -13.50 5.11
C ALA A 143 7.15 -12.00 5.08
N VAL A 144 6.92 -11.45 3.88
CA VAL A 144 6.46 -10.07 3.69
C VAL A 144 5.12 -9.84 4.41
N PHE A 145 4.11 -10.67 4.12
CA PHE A 145 2.79 -10.54 4.76
C PHE A 145 2.85 -10.81 6.26
N ARG A 146 3.62 -11.81 6.69
CA ARG A 146 3.82 -12.10 8.11
C ARG A 146 4.38 -10.88 8.85
N SER A 147 5.49 -10.30 8.37
CA SER A 147 6.11 -9.13 8.99
C SER A 147 5.20 -7.90 8.98
N SER A 148 4.48 -7.70 7.88
CA SER A 148 3.51 -6.60 7.73
C SER A 148 2.35 -6.73 8.72
N LEU A 149 1.85 -7.96 8.90
CA LEU A 149 0.79 -8.27 9.85
C LEU A 149 1.27 -8.05 11.29
N PHE A 150 2.47 -8.51 11.63
CA PHE A 150 3.05 -8.28 12.95
C PHE A 150 3.13 -6.78 13.27
N LEU A 151 3.63 -5.95 12.33
CA LEU A 151 3.75 -4.52 12.55
C LEU A 151 2.36 -3.84 12.71
N THR A 152 1.39 -4.28 11.92
CA THR A 152 0.00 -3.79 11.98
C THR A 152 -0.65 -4.07 13.33
N ILE A 153 -0.48 -5.29 13.85
CA ILE A 153 -1.05 -5.71 15.14
C ILE A 153 -0.30 -5.08 16.32
N LEU A 154 1.02 -4.92 16.22
CA LEU A 154 1.84 -4.33 17.28
C LEU A 154 1.57 -2.83 17.45
N HIS A 155 1.30 -2.13 16.34
CA HIS A 155 1.11 -0.68 16.31
C HIS A 155 -0.14 -0.25 15.52
N PRO A 156 -1.35 -0.67 15.94
CA PRO A 156 -2.58 -0.48 15.17
C PRO A 156 -2.92 1.01 15.00
N PHE A 157 -2.76 1.82 16.05
CA PHE A 157 -3.03 3.26 15.99
C PHE A 157 -2.05 4.01 15.08
N VAL A 158 -0.76 3.65 15.10
CA VAL A 158 0.23 4.26 14.21
C VAL A 158 -0.07 3.90 12.76
N THR A 159 -0.38 2.62 12.51
CA THR A 159 -0.77 2.13 11.18
C THR A 159 -2.00 2.86 10.68
N LEU A 160 -3.03 3.00 11.52
CA LEU A 160 -4.26 3.71 11.17
C LEU A 160 -3.99 5.17 10.80
N ILE A 161 -3.18 5.89 11.58
CA ILE A 161 -2.80 7.28 11.28
C ILE A 161 -2.09 7.36 9.92
N LEU A 162 -1.15 6.45 9.66
CA LEU A 162 -0.40 6.44 8.39
C LEU A 162 -1.31 6.12 7.19
N VAL A 163 -2.23 5.16 7.33
CA VAL A 163 -3.21 4.83 6.29
C VAL A 163 -4.14 6.01 6.03
N VAL A 164 -4.67 6.64 7.08
CA VAL A 164 -5.57 7.81 6.95
C VAL A 164 -4.85 8.97 6.26
N ILE A 165 -3.63 9.28 6.68
CA ILE A 165 -2.86 10.39 6.08
C ILE A 165 -2.50 10.07 4.63
N SER A 166 -2.11 8.83 4.33
CA SER A 166 -1.85 8.40 2.94
C SER A 166 -3.10 8.47 2.08
N ALA A 167 -4.27 8.10 2.63
CA ALA A 167 -5.55 8.22 1.93
C ALA A 167 -5.92 9.70 1.69
N LEU A 168 -5.69 10.59 2.67
CA LEU A 168 -5.90 12.02 2.50
C LEU A 168 -4.98 12.62 1.44
N VAL A 169 -3.69 12.26 1.46
CA VAL A 169 -2.73 12.67 0.41
C VAL A 169 -3.18 12.16 -0.95
N LEU A 170 -3.59 10.89 -1.07
CA LEU A 170 -4.11 10.34 -2.32
C LEU A 170 -5.35 11.11 -2.81
N VAL A 171 -6.31 11.41 -1.94
CA VAL A 171 -7.51 12.18 -2.29
C VAL A 171 -7.13 13.59 -2.75
N LEU A 172 -6.21 14.25 -2.06
CA LEU A 172 -5.68 15.56 -2.47
C LEU A 172 -4.95 15.46 -3.82
N SER A 173 -4.16 14.41 -4.04
CA SER A 173 -3.48 14.18 -5.32
C SER A 173 -4.47 14.04 -6.46
N VAL A 174 -5.53 13.24 -6.28
CA VAL A 174 -6.58 13.09 -7.30
C VAL A 174 -7.34 14.40 -7.54
N ALA A 175 -7.61 15.18 -6.50
CA ALA A 175 -8.29 16.48 -6.61
C ALA A 175 -7.42 17.54 -7.33
N PHE A 176 -6.11 17.46 -7.19
CA PHE A 176 -5.14 18.38 -7.81
C PHE A 176 -4.18 17.59 -8.70
N PRO A 177 -4.48 17.36 -9.99
CA PRO A 177 -3.73 16.41 -10.84
C PRO A 177 -2.22 16.60 -10.91
N ILE A 178 -1.72 17.82 -10.66
CA ILE A 178 -0.28 18.09 -10.58
C ILE A 178 0.40 17.31 -9.44
N LEU A 179 -0.33 17.06 -8.36
CA LEU A 179 0.08 16.25 -7.20
C LEU A 179 0.00 14.74 -7.46
N LEU A 180 -0.52 14.27 -8.60
CA LEU A 180 -0.44 12.84 -8.98
C LEU A 180 0.91 12.49 -9.62
N ILE A 181 1.55 13.50 -10.21
CA ILE A 181 2.85 13.36 -10.87
C ILE A 181 3.98 13.52 -9.85
N LEU A 182 3.71 14.25 -8.77
CA LEU A 182 4.55 14.45 -7.59
C LEU A 182 4.40 13.27 -6.63
#